data_AF-A0A7S1D0V3-F1
#
_entry.id   AF-A0A7S1D0V3-F1
#
_cell.length_a   1.000
_cell.length_b   1.000
_cell.length_c   1.000
_cell.angle_alpha   90.00
_cell.angle_beta   90.00
_cell.angle_gamma   90.00
#
_symmetry.space_group_name_H-M   'P 1'
#
loop_
_entity.id
_entity.type
_entity.pdbx_description
1 polymer ?
#
loop_
_entity_poly.entity_id
_entity_poly.type
_entity_poly.pdbx_seq_one_letter_code
_entity_poly.pdbx_strand_id
1 'polypeptide(L)'
;VEVGDGSREVMPFESIDITTFFMFDGLSNFAYYKEADRRHRRRLVIARQCMKRIDRVVRCSTPEFCLGKLHLLKAERDSLVRRRHKSAVRNYTIAIAMAHSNNRLMDEAVAHEQYGRFLESIGKTTASLTQLRKACSLYQQWNGFKKVELLQAEINLKSMDASSRTLY
;
A
#
# COMPACT_ATOMS: atom_id res chain seq x y z
N VAL A 1 -5.04 46.96 8.11
CA VAL A 1 -3.93 46.02 7.88
C VAL A 1 -4.58 44.70 7.54
N GLU A 2 -4.88 44.51 6.25
CA GLU A 2 -5.60 43.34 5.78
C GLU A 2 -4.67 42.13 5.68
N VAL A 3 -5.29 40.99 5.96
CA VAL A 3 -4.73 39.66 6.14
C VAL A 3 -4.20 39.15 4.80
N GLY A 4 -2.89 38.88 4.74
CA GLY A 4 -2.26 38.20 3.61
C GLY A 4 -2.65 36.74 3.61
N ASP A 5 -3.61 36.40 2.75
CA ASP A 5 -4.08 35.06 2.41
C ASP A 5 -2.90 34.16 2.03
N GLY A 6 -2.61 33.19 2.90
CA GLY A 6 -1.70 32.08 2.64
C GLY A 6 -2.35 31.14 1.65
N SER A 7 -2.28 31.52 0.36
CA SER A 7 -2.66 30.68 -0.75
C SER A 7 -1.83 29.40 -0.71
N ARG A 8 -2.40 28.35 -0.10
CA ARG A 8 -2.00 26.97 -0.31
C ARG A 8 -1.98 26.77 -1.81
N GLU A 9 -0.79 26.70 -2.38
CA GLU A 9 -0.56 26.42 -3.78
C GLU A 9 -1.30 25.11 -4.10
N VAL A 10 -2.49 25.23 -4.70
CA VAL A 10 -3.33 24.09 -5.01
C VAL A 10 -2.61 23.34 -6.12
N MET A 11 -1.94 22.24 -5.74
CA MET A 11 -1.23 21.36 -6.67
C MET A 11 -2.13 21.08 -7.88
N PRO A 12 -1.61 21.19 -9.12
CA PRO A 12 -2.39 20.87 -10.29
C PRO A 12 -2.91 19.45 -10.16
N PHE A 13 -4.24 19.31 -10.24
CA PHE A 13 -5.02 18.09 -10.07
C PHE A 13 -4.40 16.89 -10.83
N GLU A 14 -3.80 17.16 -11.99
CA GLU A 14 -3.10 16.18 -12.84
C GLU A 14 -1.95 15.44 -12.14
N SER A 15 -1.23 16.09 -11.23
CA SER A 15 -0.07 15.49 -10.54
C SER A 15 -0.46 14.38 -9.55
N ILE A 16 -1.65 14.50 -8.95
CA ILE A 16 -2.16 13.56 -7.96
C ILE A 16 -2.63 12.26 -8.63
N ASP A 17 -3.33 12.36 -9.76
CA ASP A 17 -3.87 11.21 -10.47
C ASP A 17 -2.78 10.36 -11.13
N ILE A 18 -1.77 11.01 -11.71
CA ILE A 18 -0.66 10.32 -12.36
C ILE A 18 0.15 9.47 -11.34
N THR A 19 0.34 9.95 -10.11
CA THR A 19 1.04 9.16 -9.07
C THR A 19 0.20 8.00 -8.55
N THR A 20 -1.12 8.16 -8.47
CA THR A 20 -2.05 7.07 -8.16
C THR A 20 -2.00 5.98 -9.22
N PHE A 21 -2.02 6.37 -10.51
CA PHE A 21 -1.86 5.44 -11.62
C PHE A 21 -0.55 4.64 -11.52
N PHE A 22 0.59 5.31 -11.35
CA PHE A 22 1.87 4.61 -11.22
C PHE A 22 1.96 3.75 -9.96
N MET A 23 1.27 4.12 -8.88
CA MET A 23 1.19 3.29 -7.69
C MET A 23 0.48 1.98 -8.01
N PHE A 24 -0.74 2.02 -8.56
CA PHE A 24 -1.49 0.80 -8.86
C PHE A 24 -0.85 -0.06 -9.96
N ASP A 25 -0.27 0.55 -10.99
CA ASP A 25 0.46 -0.19 -12.01
C ASP A 25 1.70 -0.87 -11.41
N GLY A 26 2.44 -0.16 -10.54
CA GLY A 26 3.55 -0.74 -9.79
C GLY A 26 3.15 -1.92 -8.90
N LEU A 27 2.09 -1.76 -8.11
CA LEU A 27 1.54 -2.80 -7.23
C LEU A 27 1.09 -4.03 -8.02
N SER A 28 0.35 -3.82 -9.10
CA SER A 28 -0.12 -4.90 -9.98
C SER A 28 1.04 -5.69 -10.57
N ASN A 29 2.07 -5.01 -11.10
CA ASN A 29 3.25 -5.69 -11.64
C ASN A 29 4.06 -6.43 -10.57
N PHE A 30 4.09 -5.95 -9.32
CA PHE A 30 4.68 -6.69 -8.21
C PHE A 30 3.85 -7.94 -7.85
N ALA A 31 2.52 -7.84 -7.79
CA ALA A 31 1.63 -8.97 -7.54
C ALA A 31 1.80 -10.05 -8.61
N TYR A 32 1.73 -9.68 -9.90
CA TYR A 32 1.98 -10.60 -11.02
C TYR A 32 3.34 -11.26 -10.94
N TYR A 33 4.39 -10.55 -10.51
CA TYR A 33 5.71 -11.14 -10.35
C TYR A 33 5.77 -12.17 -9.21
N LYS A 34 5.00 -11.98 -8.14
CA LYS A 34 4.89 -12.95 -7.02
C LYS A 34 4.15 -14.22 -7.45
N GLU A 35 3.10 -14.07 -8.26
CA GLU A 35 2.23 -15.18 -8.69
C GLU A 35 2.77 -15.97 -9.88
N ALA A 36 3.22 -15.30 -10.94
CA ALA A 36 3.52 -15.92 -12.23
C ALA A 36 4.94 -16.55 -12.32
N ASP A 37 5.55 -16.83 -11.16
CA ASP A 37 6.90 -17.33 -11.01
C ASP A 37 8.01 -16.41 -11.57
N ARG A 38 9.25 -16.54 -11.07
CA ARG A 38 10.36 -15.56 -11.30
C ARG A 38 10.77 -15.33 -12.77
N ARG A 39 10.17 -16.04 -13.73
CA ARG A 39 10.39 -15.93 -15.18
C ARG A 39 9.91 -14.60 -15.76
N HIS A 40 9.01 -13.90 -15.08
CA HIS A 40 8.47 -12.61 -15.53
C HIS A 40 9.34 -11.41 -15.13
N ARG A 41 10.65 -11.48 -15.38
CA ARG A 41 11.61 -10.38 -15.06
C ARG A 41 11.19 -9.03 -15.63
N ARG A 42 10.49 -9.00 -16.77
CA ARG A 42 9.94 -7.78 -17.38
C ARG A 42 8.98 -7.04 -16.46
N ARG A 43 8.11 -7.75 -15.73
CA ARG A 43 7.15 -7.15 -14.76
C ARG A 43 7.87 -6.43 -13.63
N LEU A 44 8.94 -7.03 -13.11
CA LEU A 44 9.78 -6.41 -12.08
C LEU A 44 10.47 -5.13 -12.60
N VAL A 45 10.85 -5.08 -13.87
CA VAL A 45 11.41 -3.87 -14.50
C VAL A 45 10.36 -2.77 -14.57
N ILE A 46 9.14 -3.09 -15.03
CA ILE A 46 8.02 -2.13 -15.11
C ILE A 46 7.70 -1.58 -13.71
N ALA A 47 7.54 -2.44 -12.70
CA ALA A 47 7.27 -1.99 -11.34
C ALA A 47 8.35 -1.04 -10.79
N ARG A 48 9.63 -1.31 -11.08
CA ARG A 48 10.74 -0.43 -10.72
C ARG A 48 10.72 0.89 -11.48
N GLN A 49 10.26 0.92 -12.73
CA GLN A 49 10.09 2.14 -13.51
C GLN A 49 8.97 3.01 -12.91
N CYS A 50 7.85 2.42 -12.52
CA CYS A 50 6.76 3.14 -11.83
C CYS A 50 7.26 3.79 -10.54
N MET A 51 8.04 3.04 -9.74
CA MET A 51 8.69 3.59 -8.54
C MET A 51 9.63 4.76 -8.86
N LYS A 52 10.44 4.68 -9.92
CA LYS A 52 11.32 5.79 -10.35
C LYS A 52 10.54 7.02 -10.83
N ARG A 53 9.37 6.83 -11.46
CA ARG A 53 8.50 7.93 -11.89
C ARG A 53 7.93 8.67 -10.68
N ILE A 54 7.39 7.96 -9.69
CA ILE A 54 6.92 8.58 -8.44
C ILE A 54 8.07 9.27 -7.71
N ASP A 55 9.24 8.64 -7.63
CA ASP A 55 10.44 9.20 -7.01
C ASP A 55 10.93 10.49 -7.70
N ARG A 56 10.73 10.64 -9.02
CA ARG A 56 10.96 11.90 -9.73
C ARG A 56 9.94 12.96 -9.32
N VAL A 57 8.65 12.62 -9.26
CA VAL A 57 7.60 13.56 -8.83
C VAL A 57 7.85 14.04 -7.41
N VAL A 58 8.20 13.14 -6.48
CA VAL A 58 8.54 13.48 -5.08
C VAL A 58 9.71 14.46 -4.99
N ARG A 59 10.68 14.40 -5.91
CA ARG A 59 11.80 15.37 -5.96
C ARG A 59 11.41 16.74 -6.51
N CYS A 60 10.38 16.80 -7.34
CA CYS A 60 10.01 18.00 -8.08
C CYS A 60 8.73 18.67 -7.56
N SER A 61 8.05 18.06 -6.59
CA SER A 61 6.73 18.48 -6.10
C SER A 61 6.61 18.23 -4.59
N THR A 62 5.51 18.66 -3.97
CA THR A 62 5.27 18.55 -2.52
C THR A 62 5.38 17.09 -2.05
N PRO A 63 6.43 16.73 -1.27
CA PRO A 63 6.72 15.33 -0.93
C PRO A 63 5.58 14.66 -0.15
N GLU A 64 4.83 15.42 0.63
CA GLU A 64 3.82 14.94 1.58
C GLU A 64 2.77 14.04 0.92
N PHE A 65 2.30 14.39 -0.28
CA PHE A 65 1.23 13.66 -0.97
C PHE A 65 1.69 12.39 -1.71
N CYS A 66 2.97 12.32 -2.09
CA CYS A 66 3.47 11.29 -3.00
C CYS A 66 4.47 10.33 -2.33
N LEU A 67 5.10 10.76 -1.23
CA LEU A 67 6.13 10.01 -0.54
C LEU A 67 5.56 8.73 0.10
N GLY A 68 4.32 8.77 0.60
CA GLY A 68 3.62 7.58 1.10
C GLY A 68 3.48 6.48 0.04
N LYS A 69 3.04 6.84 -1.17
CA LYS A 69 2.92 5.93 -2.32
C LYS A 69 4.28 5.35 -2.72
N LEU A 70 5.34 6.17 -2.69
CA LEU A 70 6.70 5.71 -2.96
C LEU A 70 7.19 4.70 -1.91
N HIS A 71 6.91 4.95 -0.63
CA HIS A 71 7.24 3.99 0.44
C HIS A 71 6.49 2.69 0.28
N LEU A 72 5.22 2.72 -0.13
CA LEU A 72 4.45 1.50 -0.39
C LEU A 72 5.09 0.64 -1.48
N LEU A 73 5.49 1.23 -2.61
CA LEU A 73 6.20 0.50 -3.69
C LEU A 73 7.58 -0.01 -3.24
N LYS A 74 8.30 0.74 -2.40
CA LYS A 74 9.57 0.29 -1.80
C LYS A 74 9.33 -0.91 -0.87
N ALA A 75 8.22 -0.92 -0.13
CA ALA A 75 7.81 -2.01 0.74
C ALA A 75 7.57 -3.30 -0.07
N GLU A 76 6.78 -3.20 -1.14
CA GLU A 76 6.52 -4.32 -2.04
C GLU A 76 7.79 -4.89 -2.65
N ARG A 77 8.68 -4.02 -3.16
CA ARG A 77 9.99 -4.43 -3.69
C ARG A 77 10.81 -5.19 -2.65
N ASP A 78 10.84 -4.69 -1.41
CA ASP A 78 11.62 -5.29 -0.33
C ASP A 78 10.99 -6.59 0.18
N SER A 79 9.67 -6.74 0.08
CA SER A 79 8.92 -7.96 0.42
C SER A 79 9.35 -9.17 -0.41
N LEU A 80 9.85 -8.95 -1.63
CA LEU A 80 10.30 -10.02 -2.54
C LEU A 80 11.57 -10.73 -2.08
N VAL A 81 12.31 -10.17 -1.11
CA VAL A 81 13.61 -10.68 -0.69
C VAL A 81 13.65 -10.88 0.82
N ARG A 82 13.78 -12.14 1.28
CA ARG A 82 13.76 -12.50 2.71
C ARG A 82 14.65 -11.62 3.60
N ARG A 83 15.90 -11.36 3.19
CA ARG A 83 16.85 -10.51 3.93
C ARG A 83 16.42 -9.04 4.07
N ARG A 84 15.38 -8.60 3.35
CA ARG A 84 14.85 -7.22 3.36
C ARG A 84 13.48 -7.11 4.03
N HIS A 85 12.94 -8.17 4.62
CA HIS A 85 11.64 -8.13 5.31
C HIS A 85 11.56 -7.05 6.40
N LYS A 86 12.63 -6.80 7.15
CA LYS A 86 12.67 -5.68 8.12
C LYS A 86 12.50 -4.31 7.45
N SER A 87 13.13 -4.13 6.28
CA SER A 87 12.97 -2.91 5.47
C SER A 87 11.57 -2.81 4.88
N ALA A 88 10.97 -3.93 4.45
CA ALA A 88 9.58 -3.98 3.99
C ALA A 88 8.62 -3.51 5.08
N VAL A 89 8.71 -4.07 6.30
CA VAL A 89 7.92 -3.63 7.47
C VAL A 89 8.05 -2.12 7.68
N ARG A 90 9.28 -1.59 7.76
CA ARG A 90 9.50 -0.16 7.96
C ARG A 90 8.82 0.69 6.88
N ASN A 91 8.95 0.28 5.61
CA ASN A 91 8.34 1.02 4.50
C ASN A 91 6.80 0.95 4.51
N TYR A 92 6.19 -0.18 4.87
CA TYR A 92 4.74 -0.24 5.05
C TYR A 92 4.27 0.69 6.18
N THR A 93 4.96 0.67 7.33
CA THR A 93 4.63 1.55 8.46
C THR A 93 4.73 3.03 8.08
N ILE A 94 5.77 3.43 7.35
CA ILE A 94 5.90 4.80 6.85
C ILE A 94 4.76 5.13 5.88
N ALA A 95 4.46 4.25 4.91
CA ALA A 95 3.38 4.48 3.96
C ALA A 95 2.02 4.70 4.64
N ILE A 96 1.70 3.87 5.64
CA ILE A 96 0.48 4.00 6.45
C ILE A 96 0.46 5.34 7.20
N ALA A 97 1.53 5.66 7.93
CA ALA A 97 1.61 6.90 8.71
C ALA A 97 1.47 8.15 7.83
N MET A 98 2.11 8.14 6.65
CA MET A 98 2.00 9.24 5.70
C MET A 98 0.59 9.38 5.13
N ALA A 99 -0.03 8.27 4.72
CA ALA A 99 -1.41 8.30 4.21
C ALA A 99 -2.39 8.82 5.27
N HIS A 100 -2.22 8.37 6.52
CA HIS A 100 -3.00 8.80 7.66
C HIS A 100 -2.87 10.31 7.92
N SER A 101 -1.63 10.80 8.05
CA SER A 101 -1.37 12.23 8.31
C SER A 101 -1.91 13.18 7.23
N ASN A 102 -2.08 12.67 6.01
CA ASN A 102 -2.60 13.43 4.86
C ASN A 102 -4.08 13.16 4.56
N ASN A 103 -4.81 12.46 5.44
CA ASN A 103 -6.22 12.08 5.26
C ASN A 103 -6.51 11.33 3.96
N ARG A 104 -5.58 10.47 3.53
CA ARG A 104 -5.68 9.69 2.28
C ARG A 104 -6.24 8.31 2.58
N LEU A 105 -7.54 8.24 2.89
CA LEU A 105 -8.21 7.01 3.32
C LEU A 105 -7.97 5.82 2.38
N MET A 106 -8.05 6.03 1.06
CA MET A 106 -7.83 4.97 0.08
C MET A 106 -6.37 4.48 0.09
N ASP A 107 -5.40 5.39 0.12
CA ASP A 107 -3.98 5.05 0.14
C ASP A 107 -3.62 4.31 1.45
N GLU A 108 -4.21 4.74 2.57
CA GLU A 108 -4.05 4.09 3.88
C GLU A 108 -4.64 2.68 3.88
N ALA A 109 -5.86 2.50 3.33
CA ALA A 109 -6.51 1.21 3.20
C ALA A 109 -5.67 0.23 2.37
N VAL A 110 -5.18 0.68 1.20
CA VAL A 110 -4.32 -0.13 0.32
C VAL A 110 -3.02 -0.50 1.03
N ALA A 111 -2.40 0.43 1.77
CA ALA A 111 -1.18 0.16 2.51
C ALA A 111 -1.39 -0.88 3.62
N HIS A 112 -2.50 -0.78 4.36
CA HIS A 112 -2.87 -1.79 5.35
C HIS A 112 -3.15 -3.16 4.72
N GLU A 113 -3.87 -3.22 3.59
CA GLU A 113 -4.16 -4.47 2.91
C GLU A 113 -2.86 -5.16 2.47
N GLN A 114 -1.99 -4.43 1.77
CA GLN A 114 -0.73 -4.99 1.30
C GLN A 114 0.20 -5.40 2.43
N TYR A 115 0.22 -4.62 3.52
CA TYR A 115 1.00 -5.00 4.70
C TYR A 115 0.45 -6.26 5.36
N GLY A 116 -0.86 -6.42 5.45
CA GLY A 116 -1.52 -7.64 5.93
C GLY A 116 -1.17 -8.86 5.09
N ARG A 117 -1.26 -8.74 3.76
CA ARG A 117 -0.86 -9.80 2.81
C ARG A 117 0.61 -10.18 2.96
N PHE A 118 1.49 -9.19 3.12
CA PHE A 118 2.90 -9.44 3.39
C PHE A 118 3.13 -10.18 4.71
N LEU A 119 2.50 -9.72 5.81
CA LEU A 119 2.62 -10.36 7.12
C LEU A 119 2.17 -11.82 7.08
N GLU A 120 1.10 -12.12 6.35
CA GLU A 120 0.64 -13.48 6.15
C GLU A 120 1.67 -14.32 5.39
N SER A 121 2.24 -13.80 4.31
CA SER A 121 3.27 -14.50 3.52
C SER A 121 4.52 -14.89 4.33
N ILE A 122 4.75 -14.22 5.47
CA ILE A 122 5.87 -14.50 6.38
C ILE A 122 5.43 -15.21 7.67
N GLY A 123 4.21 -15.74 7.71
CA GLY A 123 3.67 -16.55 8.80
C GLY A 123 3.13 -15.76 10.00
N LYS A 124 2.98 -14.43 9.89
CA LYS A 124 2.48 -13.58 10.98
C LYS A 124 0.96 -13.38 10.90
N THR A 125 0.21 -14.47 11.02
CA THR A 125 -1.26 -14.50 10.79
C THR A 125 -2.04 -13.52 11.67
N THR A 126 -1.81 -13.47 12.98
CA THR A 126 -2.53 -12.55 13.88
C THR A 126 -2.29 -11.08 13.53
N ALA A 127 -1.04 -10.74 13.23
CA ALA A 127 -0.67 -9.39 12.81
C ALA A 127 -1.27 -9.07 11.43
N SER A 128 -1.29 -10.04 10.51
CA SER A 128 -1.96 -9.90 9.21
C SER A 128 -3.44 -9.57 9.36
N LEU A 129 -4.20 -10.36 10.12
CA LEU A 129 -5.63 -10.14 10.35
C LEU A 129 -5.92 -8.76 10.95
N THR A 130 -5.03 -8.29 11.84
CA THR A 130 -5.13 -6.94 12.41
C THR A 130 -5.02 -5.87 11.32
N GLN A 131 -4.08 -6.00 10.39
CA GLN A 131 -3.93 -5.05 9.28
C GLN A 131 -5.10 -5.14 8.28
N LEU A 132 -5.55 -6.36 7.93
CA LEU A 132 -6.67 -6.54 7.00
C LEU A 132 -7.98 -5.96 7.56
N ARG A 133 -8.24 -6.10 8.86
CA ARG A 133 -9.39 -5.46 9.52
C ARG A 133 -9.32 -3.94 9.49
N LYS A 134 -8.13 -3.36 9.66
CA LYS A 134 -7.92 -1.90 9.49
C LYS A 134 -8.21 -1.45 8.06
N ALA A 135 -7.69 -2.18 7.06
CA ALA A 135 -7.99 -1.92 5.66
C ALA A 135 -9.51 -1.97 5.38
N CYS A 136 -10.21 -2.96 5.94
CA CYS A 136 -11.66 -3.10 5.83
C CYS A 136 -12.40 -1.86 6.38
N SER A 137 -12.05 -1.41 7.59
CA SER A 137 -12.64 -0.20 8.19
C SER A 137 -12.38 1.05 7.35
N LEU A 138 -11.17 1.23 6.83
CA LEU A 138 -10.82 2.37 5.99
C LEU A 138 -11.54 2.33 4.63
N TYR A 139 -11.68 1.15 4.01
CA TYR A 139 -12.50 1.01 2.81
C TYR A 139 -13.97 1.31 3.06
N GLN A 140 -14.50 0.95 4.24
CA GLN A 140 -15.86 1.31 4.62
C GLN A 140 -16.02 2.83 4.75
N GLN A 141 -15.08 3.50 5.42
CA GLN A 141 -15.07 4.98 5.52
C GLN A 141 -14.93 5.65 4.15
N TRP A 142 -14.19 5.04 3.23
CA TRP A 142 -14.04 5.49 1.85
C TRP A 142 -15.23 5.13 0.93
N ASN A 143 -16.28 4.46 1.44
CA ASN A 143 -17.45 3.98 0.70
C ASN A 143 -17.15 2.90 -0.37
N GLY A 144 -16.07 2.13 -0.19
CA GLY A 144 -15.68 1.00 -1.04
C GLY A 144 -16.41 -0.30 -0.71
N PHE A 145 -17.74 -0.32 -0.66
CA PHE A 145 -18.53 -1.44 -0.09
C PHE A 145 -18.24 -2.82 -0.72
N LYS A 146 -18.07 -2.88 -2.06
CA LYS A 146 -17.72 -4.15 -2.74
C LYS A 146 -16.35 -4.70 -2.28
N LYS A 147 -15.40 -3.81 -2.02
CA LYS A 147 -14.07 -4.17 -1.54
C LYS A 147 -14.13 -4.65 -0.09
N VAL A 148 -14.98 -4.03 0.73
CA VAL A 148 -15.26 -4.44 2.12
C VAL A 148 -15.82 -5.86 2.16
N GLU A 149 -16.85 -6.16 1.36
CA GLU A 149 -17.46 -7.49 1.31
C GLU A 149 -16.45 -8.58 0.96
N LEU A 150 -15.68 -8.36 -0.11
CA LEU A 150 -14.63 -9.29 -0.56
C LEU A 150 -13.58 -9.52 0.54
N LEU A 151 -13.09 -8.43 1.15
CA LEU A 151 -12.04 -8.51 2.15
C LEU A 151 -12.54 -9.15 3.45
N GLN A 152 -13.79 -8.90 3.83
CA GLN A 152 -14.39 -9.49 5.03
C GLN A 152 -14.60 -11.00 4.87
N ALA A 153 -15.04 -11.46 3.70
CA ALA A 153 -15.12 -12.88 3.39
C ALA A 153 -13.74 -13.55 3.51
N GLU A 154 -12.70 -12.92 2.96
CA GLU A 154 -11.31 -13.38 3.07
C GLU A 154 -10.83 -13.45 4.54
N ILE A 155 -11.11 -12.43 5.35
CA ILE A 155 -10.76 -12.39 6.78
C ILE A 155 -11.44 -13.52 7.55
N ASN A 156 -12.73 -13.76 7.29
CA ASN A 156 -13.50 -14.79 7.98
C ASN A 156 -12.91 -16.19 7.71
N LEU A 157 -12.66 -16.52 6.45
CA LEU A 157 -12.03 -17.79 6.06
C LEU A 157 -10.69 -18.00 6.79
N LYS A 158 -9.81 -16.98 6.77
CA LYS A 158 -8.50 -17.04 7.44
C LYS A 158 -8.60 -17.20 8.96
N SER A 159 -9.61 -16.59 9.58
CA SER A 159 -9.81 -16.68 11.03
C SER A 159 -10.28 -18.07 11.47
N MET A 160 -11.05 -18.76 10.63
CA MET A 160 -11.47 -20.15 10.87
C MET A 160 -10.27 -21.09 10.77
N ASP A 161 -9.44 -20.95 9.72
CA ASP A 161 -8.22 -21.74 9.54
C ASP A 161 -7.22 -21.58 10.70
N ALA A 162 -7.07 -20.35 11.22
CA ALA A 162 -6.20 -20.09 12.36
C ALA A 162 -6.69 -20.77 13.65
N SER A 163 -8.01 -20.82 13.85
CA SER A 163 -8.63 -21.46 15.02
C SER A 163 -8.43 -22.98 14.98
N SER A 164 -8.61 -23.60 13.81
CA SER A 164 -8.41 -25.04 13.61
C SER A 164 -6.96 -25.51 13.81
N ARG A 165 -5.97 -24.65 13.51
CA ARG A 165 -4.54 -24.95 13.72
C ARG A 165 -4.07 -24.85 15.16
N THR A 166 -4.89 -24.30 16.05
CA THR A 166 -4.55 -24.13 17.48
C THR A 166 -5.05 -25.30 18.34
N LEU A 167 -5.81 -26.24 17.75
CA LEU A 167 -6.45 -27.36 18.43
C LEU A 167 -5.68 -28.71 18.32
N TYR A 168 -4.45 -28.69 17.80
CA TYR A 168 -3.54 -29.84 17.73
C TYR A 168 -2.16 -29.43 18.25
#